data_AF-A0A9P6CE85-F1
#
_entry.id   AF-A0A9P6CE85-F1
#
_cell.length_a   1.000
_cell.length_b   1.000
_cell.length_c   1.000
_cell.angle_alpha   90.00
_cell.angle_beta   90.00
_cell.angle_gamma   90.00
#
_symmetry.space_group_name_H-M   'P 1'
#
loop_
_entity.id
_entity.type
_entity.pdbx_description
1 polymer ?
#
loop_
_entity_poly.entity_id
_entity_poly.type
_entity_poly.pdbx_seq_one_letter_code
_entity_poly.pdbx_strand_id
1 'polypeptide(L)'
;WPTSIISWYLSILPQLPVSALLEDRDISLRRKRLEVSYTEFRFVPLFCMRDTPLHAFYRLYKSTCTLFHSEIMGEGMDILYHQPHLCIKDIPDPRDPNPLRYAILASITETVVEAFNFNIKLVYIVELPIEIRFSLLNLQKKRSRLMKNAHLGAIQWGP
;
A
#
# COMPACT_ATOMS: atom_id res chain seq x y z
N TRP A 1 -6.49 -27.78 -14.42
CA TRP A 1 -7.01 -26.51 -14.94
C TRP A 1 -7.99 -25.94 -13.93
N PRO A 2 -7.70 -24.86 -13.18
CA PRO A 2 -8.73 -24.21 -12.40
C PRO A 2 -9.22 -22.97 -13.13
N THR A 3 -10.47 -23.08 -13.56
CA THR A 3 -11.41 -22.01 -13.93
C THR A 3 -11.37 -20.83 -12.96
N SER A 4 -11.04 -19.64 -13.47
CA SER A 4 -11.53 -18.40 -12.89
C SER A 4 -12.25 -17.61 -13.97
N ILE A 5 -13.58 -17.64 -13.87
CA ILE A 5 -14.54 -16.73 -14.48
C ILE A 5 -13.94 -15.32 -14.47
N ILE A 6 -14.02 -14.63 -15.61
CA ILE A 6 -13.45 -13.29 -15.84
C ILE A 6 -13.91 -12.35 -14.71
N SER A 7 -13.06 -12.17 -13.69
CA SER A 7 -13.28 -11.18 -12.65
C SER A 7 -13.03 -9.81 -13.27
N TRP A 8 -14.03 -8.93 -13.17
CA TRP A 8 -13.88 -7.53 -13.61
C TRP A 8 -12.68 -6.86 -12.92
N TYR A 9 -12.50 -7.15 -11.62
CA TYR A 9 -11.39 -6.63 -10.84
C TYR A 9 -10.07 -7.31 -11.17
N LEU A 10 -8.97 -6.54 -11.04
CA LEU A 10 -7.61 -7.07 -11.16
C LEU A 10 -7.43 -8.24 -10.19
N SER A 11 -6.73 -9.30 -10.59
CA SER A 11 -6.48 -10.42 -9.69
C SER A 11 -5.43 -10.02 -8.65
N ILE A 12 -5.72 -10.25 -7.35
CA ILE A 12 -4.71 -10.08 -6.30
C ILE A 12 -3.66 -11.15 -6.54
N LEU A 13 -2.47 -10.77 -7.01
CA LEU A 13 -1.37 -11.72 -7.10
C LEU A 13 -1.01 -12.27 -5.71
N PRO A 14 -0.54 -13.52 -5.63
CA PRO A 14 -0.11 -14.11 -4.37
C PRO A 14 0.86 -13.17 -3.65
N GLN A 15 0.50 -12.76 -2.43
CA GLN A 15 1.31 -11.83 -1.66
C GLN A 15 2.59 -12.53 -1.21
N LEU A 16 3.73 -11.92 -1.51
CA LEU A 16 5.01 -12.43 -1.05
C LEU A 16 5.05 -12.40 0.49
N PRO A 17 5.73 -13.37 1.12
CA PRO A 17 5.98 -13.31 2.55
C PRO A 17 6.86 -12.10 2.86
N VAL A 18 6.68 -11.53 4.06
CA VAL A 18 7.44 -10.36 4.49
C VAL A 18 8.94 -10.63 4.44
N SER A 19 9.38 -11.84 4.84
CA SER A 19 10.79 -12.26 4.78
C SER A 19 11.41 -12.10 3.39
N ALA A 20 10.75 -12.62 2.36
CA ALA A 20 11.24 -12.52 0.98
C ALA A 20 11.35 -11.06 0.49
N LEU A 21 10.45 -10.19 0.94
CA LEU A 21 10.52 -8.75 0.62
C LEU A 21 11.65 -8.02 1.37
N LEU A 22 12.10 -8.55 2.51
CA LEU A 22 13.21 -7.98 3.27
C LEU A 22 14.57 -8.43 2.75
N GLU A 23 14.66 -9.68 2.29
CA GLU A 23 15.88 -10.27 1.73
C GLU A 23 16.25 -9.63 0.39
N ASP A 24 15.26 -9.41 -0.49
CA ASP A 24 15.50 -8.91 -1.84
C ASP A 24 14.72 -7.62 -2.08
N ARG A 25 15.41 -6.48 -2.04
CA ARG A 25 14.78 -5.17 -2.23
C ARG A 25 14.24 -4.97 -3.64
N ASP A 26 14.87 -5.58 -4.63
CA ASP A 26 14.51 -5.41 -6.05
C ASP A 26 13.39 -6.36 -6.50
N ILE A 27 12.93 -7.27 -5.65
CA ILE A 27 11.88 -8.25 -5.98
C ILE A 27 10.58 -7.56 -6.39
N SER A 28 10.22 -6.46 -5.74
CA SER A 28 9.04 -5.66 -6.08
C SER A 28 9.17 -5.06 -7.47
N LEU A 29 10.34 -4.54 -7.83
CA LEU A 29 10.59 -3.94 -9.14
C LEU A 29 10.63 -5.00 -10.25
N ARG A 30 11.22 -6.17 -9.99
CA ARG A 30 11.22 -7.29 -10.94
C ARG A 30 9.82 -7.82 -11.19
N ARG A 31 9.00 -8.00 -10.14
CA ARG A 31 7.59 -8.41 -10.30
C ARG A 31 6.77 -7.34 -11.01
N LYS A 32 6.96 -6.07 -10.67
CA LYS A 32 6.26 -4.95 -11.34
C LYS A 32 6.59 -4.88 -12.84
N ARG A 33 7.82 -5.19 -13.25
CA ARG A 33 8.20 -5.32 -14.66
C ARG A 33 7.54 -6.49 -15.38
N LEU A 34 7.19 -7.56 -14.67
CA LEU A 34 6.39 -8.66 -15.23
C LEU A 34 4.89 -8.29 -15.26
N GLU A 35 4.45 -7.45 -14.33
CA GLU A 35 3.11 -6.87 -14.22
C GLU A 35 2.96 -5.61 -15.08
N VAL A 36 3.50 -5.63 -16.32
CA VAL A 36 3.55 -4.50 -17.29
C VAL A 36 2.23 -3.71 -17.33
N SER A 37 1.10 -4.43 -17.27
CA SER A 37 -0.23 -3.84 -17.33
C SER A 37 -0.50 -2.77 -16.26
N TYR A 38 -0.02 -2.91 -15.02
CA TYR A 38 -0.36 -1.94 -13.99
C TYR A 38 0.37 -0.60 -14.19
N THR A 39 1.69 -0.64 -14.41
CA THR A 39 2.51 0.58 -14.47
C THR A 39 2.15 1.45 -15.67
N GLU A 40 1.79 0.83 -16.79
CA GLU A 40 1.46 1.51 -18.05
C GLU A 40 0.00 1.95 -18.09
N PHE A 41 -0.93 1.16 -17.55
CA PHE A 41 -2.35 1.43 -17.65
C PHE A 41 -2.98 2.08 -16.41
N ARG A 42 -2.24 2.32 -15.32
CA ARG A 42 -2.79 2.98 -14.09
C ARG A 42 -3.36 4.38 -14.28
N PHE A 43 -3.15 5.02 -15.44
CA PHE A 43 -3.77 6.30 -15.80
C PHE A 43 -4.90 6.14 -16.82
N VAL A 44 -5.14 4.93 -17.33
CA VAL A 44 -6.24 4.63 -18.25
C VAL A 44 -7.52 4.42 -17.41
N PRO A 45 -8.58 5.22 -17.61
CA PRO A 45 -9.77 5.19 -16.74
C PRO A 45 -10.39 3.80 -16.57
N LEU A 46 -10.49 3.02 -17.65
CA LEU A 46 -11.02 1.65 -17.60
C LEU A 46 -10.17 0.71 -16.75
N PHE A 47 -8.85 0.92 -16.71
CA PHE A 47 -7.96 0.12 -15.88
C PHE A 47 -8.04 0.55 -14.41
N CYS A 48 -8.13 1.86 -14.15
CA CYS A 48 -8.37 2.40 -12.81
C CYS A 48 -9.65 1.83 -12.20
N MET A 49 -10.75 1.76 -12.96
CA MET A 49 -12.03 1.22 -12.48
C MET A 49 -12.01 -0.28 -12.13
N ARG A 50 -10.97 -1.00 -12.56
CA ARG A 50 -10.77 -2.42 -12.25
C ARG A 50 -9.87 -2.63 -11.03
N ASP A 51 -9.24 -1.57 -10.56
CA ASP A 51 -8.42 -1.60 -9.35
C ASP A 51 -9.32 -1.58 -8.11
N THR A 52 -8.79 -2.07 -6.99
CA THR A 52 -9.52 -2.07 -5.71
C THR A 52 -8.66 -1.40 -4.64
N PRO A 53 -9.27 -0.84 -3.59
CA PRO A 53 -8.49 -0.17 -2.54
C PRO A 53 -7.53 -1.16 -1.88
N LEU A 54 -7.99 -2.41 -1.71
CA LEU A 54 -7.17 -3.48 -1.16
C LEU A 54 -5.93 -3.78 -2.01
N HIS A 55 -6.04 -3.79 -3.35
CA HIS A 55 -4.88 -3.98 -4.24
C HIS A 55 -3.85 -2.87 -4.08
N ALA A 56 -4.31 -1.62 -4.05
CA ALA A 56 -3.43 -0.47 -3.91
C ALA A 56 -2.63 -0.51 -2.61
N PHE A 57 -3.28 -0.93 -1.53
CA PHE A 57 -2.65 -1.14 -0.23
C PHE A 57 -1.60 -2.25 -0.25
N TYR A 58 -1.86 -3.35 -0.95
CA TYR A 58 -0.86 -4.41 -1.12
C TYR A 58 0.33 -3.98 -1.98
N ARG A 59 0.14 -3.12 -2.99
CA ARG A 59 1.25 -2.51 -3.74
C ARG A 59 2.08 -1.60 -2.84
N LEU A 60 1.42 -0.77 -2.03
CA LEU A 60 2.08 0.09 -1.06
C LEU A 60 2.83 -0.71 0.02
N TYR A 61 2.26 -1.84 0.47
CA TYR A 61 2.91 -2.80 1.36
C TYR A 61 4.23 -3.35 0.78
N LYS A 62 4.21 -3.80 -0.48
CA LYS A 62 5.41 -4.29 -1.17
C LYS A 62 6.51 -3.23 -1.18
N SER A 63 6.17 -2.01 -1.62
CA SER A 63 7.09 -0.87 -1.68
C SER A 63 7.60 -0.44 -0.30
N THR A 64 6.75 -0.55 0.73
CA THR A 64 7.11 -0.27 2.13
C THR A 64 8.12 -1.27 2.67
N CYS A 65 7.95 -2.55 2.36
CA CYS A 65 8.86 -3.60 2.78
C CYS A 65 10.23 -3.49 2.09
N THR A 66 10.24 -3.20 0.78
CA THR A 66 11.47 -3.11 0.00
C THR A 66 12.19 -1.76 0.09
N LEU A 67 11.65 -0.78 0.82
CA LEU A 67 12.22 0.58 0.96
C LEU A 67 12.31 1.37 -0.36
N PHE A 68 11.45 1.06 -1.32
CA PHE A 68 11.41 1.80 -2.59
C PHE A 68 10.63 3.11 -2.42
N HIS A 69 11.32 4.16 -1.98
CA HIS A 69 10.71 5.46 -1.66
C HIS A 69 9.94 6.10 -2.82
N SER A 70 10.45 5.99 -4.05
CA SER A 70 9.76 6.50 -5.25
C SER A 70 8.42 5.81 -5.46
N GLU A 71 8.37 4.49 -5.24
CA GLU A 71 7.15 3.69 -5.40
C GLU A 71 6.16 3.92 -4.26
N ILE A 72 6.64 4.09 -3.02
CA ILE A 72 5.79 4.47 -1.88
C ILE A 72 5.09 5.79 -2.18
N MET A 73 5.82 6.78 -2.73
CA MET A 73 5.25 8.06 -3.12
C MET A 73 4.26 7.90 -4.28
N GLY A 74 4.65 7.20 -5.35
CA GLY A 74 3.81 7.00 -6.53
C GLY A 74 2.48 6.32 -6.19
N GLU A 75 2.54 5.17 -5.51
CA GLU A 75 1.33 4.43 -5.12
C GLU A 75 0.48 5.22 -4.12
N GLY A 76 1.10 5.95 -3.18
CA GLY A 76 0.38 6.81 -2.23
C GLY A 76 -0.36 7.96 -2.91
N MET A 77 0.26 8.60 -3.90
CA MET A 77 -0.37 9.64 -4.71
C MET A 77 -1.50 9.10 -5.57
N ASP A 78 -1.33 7.92 -6.15
CA ASP A 78 -2.36 7.27 -6.97
C ASP A 78 -3.61 6.97 -6.13
N ILE A 79 -3.44 6.48 -4.90
CA ILE A 79 -4.54 6.25 -3.94
C ILE A 79 -5.25 7.55 -3.56
N LEU A 80 -4.50 8.62 -3.25
CA LEU A 80 -5.08 9.85 -2.71
C LEU A 80 -5.70 10.78 -3.77
N TYR A 81 -5.18 10.78 -5.00
CA TYR A 81 -5.52 11.79 -6.01
C TYR A 81 -6.05 11.21 -7.32
N HIS A 82 -5.47 10.12 -7.81
CA HIS A 82 -5.78 9.62 -9.16
C HIS A 82 -6.91 8.58 -9.19
N GLN A 83 -7.32 8.04 -8.04
CA GLN A 83 -8.38 7.05 -7.96
C GLN A 83 -9.57 7.54 -7.10
N PRO A 84 -10.45 8.40 -7.64
CA PRO A 84 -11.56 9.00 -6.88
C PRO A 84 -12.61 7.99 -6.40
N HIS A 85 -12.64 6.80 -7.00
CA HIS A 85 -13.52 5.70 -6.57
C HIS A 85 -12.96 4.91 -5.38
N LEU A 86 -11.68 5.10 -5.03
CA LEU A 86 -11.06 4.51 -3.84
C LEU A 86 -11.32 5.36 -2.61
N CYS A 87 -12.55 5.29 -2.10
CA CYS A 87 -12.87 5.87 -0.81
C CYS A 87 -12.16 5.07 0.30
N ILE A 88 -11.40 5.75 1.17
CA ILE A 88 -10.71 5.14 2.30
C ILE A 88 -11.69 4.40 3.23
N LYS A 89 -12.93 4.91 3.37
CA LYS A 89 -14.00 4.25 4.12
C LYS A 89 -14.44 2.90 3.56
N ASP A 90 -14.16 2.64 2.29
CA ASP A 90 -14.58 1.43 1.57
C ASP A 90 -13.44 0.39 1.50
N ILE A 91 -12.32 0.60 2.20
CA ILE A 91 -11.26 -0.40 2.34
C ILE A 91 -11.79 -1.57 3.19
N PRO A 92 -11.94 -2.78 2.62
CA PRO A 92 -12.36 -3.94 3.40
C PRO A 92 -11.22 -4.40 4.31
N ASP A 93 -11.57 -5.02 5.44
CA ASP A 93 -10.60 -5.72 6.28
C ASP A 93 -9.91 -6.84 5.46
N PRO A 94 -8.57 -6.81 5.31
CA PRO A 94 -7.82 -7.82 4.55
C PRO A 94 -7.92 -9.24 5.13
N ARG A 95 -8.23 -9.38 6.43
CA ARG A 95 -8.22 -10.67 7.17
C ARG A 95 -6.99 -11.51 6.85
N ASP A 96 -5.84 -10.84 6.80
CA ASP A 96 -4.60 -11.44 6.34
C ASP A 96 -4.08 -12.46 7.38
N PRO A 97 -3.80 -13.72 6.99
CA PRO A 97 -3.36 -14.75 7.93
C PRO A 97 -1.96 -14.49 8.50
N ASN A 98 -1.16 -13.61 7.86
CA ASN A 98 0.15 -13.26 8.38
C ASN A 98 0.05 -12.01 9.28
N PRO A 99 0.28 -12.13 10.60
CA PRO A 99 0.08 -11.04 11.54
C PRO A 99 1.01 -9.85 11.28
N LEU A 100 2.24 -10.10 10.81
CA LEU A 100 3.18 -9.03 10.49
C LEU A 100 2.74 -8.25 9.24
N ARG A 101 2.25 -8.94 8.22
CA ARG A 101 1.69 -8.29 7.02
C ARG A 101 0.43 -7.50 7.37
N TYR A 102 -0.43 -8.06 8.20
CA TYR A 102 -1.61 -7.37 8.72
C TYR A 102 -1.23 -6.08 9.46
N ALA A 103 -0.25 -6.14 10.37
CA ALA A 103 0.25 -4.98 11.11
C ALA A 103 0.78 -3.88 10.17
N ILE A 104 1.50 -4.26 9.11
CA ILE A 104 2.02 -3.31 8.12
C ILE A 104 0.86 -2.66 7.36
N LEU A 105 -0.11 -3.44 6.88
CA LEU A 105 -1.30 -2.92 6.19
C LEU A 105 -2.11 -1.96 7.07
N ALA A 106 -2.32 -2.31 8.34
CA ALA A 106 -2.97 -1.43 9.31
C ALA A 106 -2.20 -0.11 9.48
N SER A 107 -0.87 -0.18 9.60
CA SER A 107 -0.03 1.03 9.71
C SER A 107 -0.07 1.91 8.45
N ILE A 108 -0.16 1.29 7.27
CA ILE A 108 -0.33 1.99 6.00
C ILE A 108 -1.68 2.71 5.99
N THR A 109 -2.75 2.05 6.43
CA THR A 109 -4.10 2.62 6.49
C THR A 109 -4.14 3.84 7.39
N GLU A 110 -3.57 3.73 8.58
CA GLU A 110 -3.44 4.86 9.50
C GLU A 110 -2.67 6.03 8.85
N THR A 111 -1.53 5.77 8.21
CA THR A 111 -0.73 6.83 7.57
C THR A 111 -1.42 7.45 6.35
N VAL A 112 -2.15 6.69 5.56
CA VAL A 112 -2.92 7.22 4.42
C VAL A 112 -4.07 8.11 4.91
N VAL A 113 -4.77 7.70 5.98
CA VAL A 113 -5.81 8.53 6.63
C VAL A 113 -5.23 9.82 7.19
N GLU A 114 -4.09 9.74 7.89
CA GLU A 114 -3.38 10.91 8.40
C GLU A 114 -3.01 11.86 7.25
N ALA A 115 -2.43 11.34 6.17
CA ALA A 115 -2.05 12.13 4.99
C ALA A 115 -3.27 12.77 4.30
N PHE A 116 -4.37 12.04 4.17
CA PHE A 116 -5.61 12.55 3.58
C PHE A 116 -6.21 13.69 4.41
N ASN A 117 -6.37 13.48 5.72
CA ASN A 117 -6.91 14.50 6.63
C ASN A 117 -6.01 15.73 6.69
N PHE A 118 -4.70 15.51 6.62
CA PHE A 118 -3.72 16.58 6.54
C PHE A 118 -3.88 17.39 5.25
N ASN A 119 -4.00 16.73 4.11
CA ASN A 119 -4.26 17.40 2.82
C ASN A 119 -5.56 18.21 2.84
N ILE A 120 -6.64 17.70 3.44
CA ILE A 120 -7.87 18.47 3.62
C ILE A 120 -7.60 19.74 4.45
N LYS A 121 -6.91 19.61 5.59
CA LYS A 121 -6.54 20.76 6.43
C LYS A 121 -5.68 21.79 5.67
N LEU A 122 -4.75 21.33 4.84
CA LEU A 122 -3.97 22.21 3.96
C LEU A 122 -4.80 22.86 2.86
N VAL A 123 -5.80 22.18 2.29
CA VAL A 123 -6.70 22.81 1.31
C VAL A 123 -7.50 23.97 1.94
N TYR A 124 -7.77 23.91 3.26
CA TYR A 124 -8.32 25.04 4.01
C TYR A 124 -7.30 26.15 4.32
N ILE A 125 -5.99 25.89 4.17
CA ILE A 125 -4.88 26.78 4.53
C ILE A 125 -3.92 26.84 3.32
N VAL A 126 -4.25 27.64 2.32
CA VAL A 126 -3.61 27.65 0.99
C VAL A 126 -2.06 27.74 1.05
N GLU A 127 -1.43 26.96 0.15
CA GLU A 127 0.01 26.83 -0.21
C GLU A 127 0.90 25.89 0.64
N LEU A 128 1.13 24.64 0.16
CA LEU A 128 2.47 24.02 -0.03
C LEU A 128 2.40 22.51 -0.45
N PRO A 129 3.15 22.03 -1.48
CA PRO A 129 3.14 20.62 -1.92
C PRO A 129 4.19 19.69 -1.24
N ILE A 130 4.73 20.02 -0.07
CA ILE A 130 5.95 19.37 0.45
C ILE A 130 5.68 18.25 1.49
N GLU A 131 4.49 18.20 2.10
CA GLU A 131 4.31 17.52 3.38
C GLU A 131 3.81 16.07 3.32
N ILE A 132 3.29 15.61 2.18
CA ILE A 132 3.01 14.17 1.96
C ILE A 132 4.30 13.34 2.12
N ARG A 133 5.46 13.96 1.87
CA ARG A 133 6.79 13.38 2.13
C ARG A 133 7.00 13.05 3.60
N PHE A 134 6.52 13.87 4.54
CA PHE A 134 6.71 13.66 5.99
C PHE A 134 5.84 12.53 6.53
N SER A 135 4.58 12.41 6.08
CA SER A 135 3.70 11.31 6.50
C SER A 135 4.21 9.94 6.00
N LEU A 136 4.72 9.87 4.77
CA LEU A 136 5.32 8.64 4.23
C LEU A 136 6.71 8.33 4.85
N LEU A 137 7.45 9.35 5.32
CA LEU A 137 8.64 9.15 6.16
C LEU A 137 8.26 8.61 7.56
N ASN A 138 7.12 9.01 8.12
CA ASN A 138 6.62 8.47 9.38
C ASN A 138 6.19 7.00 9.25
N LEU A 139 5.71 6.57 8.08
CA LEU A 139 5.49 5.15 7.76
C LEU A 139 6.76 4.32 7.99
N GLN A 140 7.94 4.84 7.63
CA GLN A 140 9.21 4.15 7.82
C GLN A 140 9.59 4.00 9.29
N LYS A 141 9.31 5.04 10.09
CA LYS A 141 9.49 4.97 11.55
C LYS A 141 8.53 3.96 12.18
N LYS A 142 7.25 3.95 11.77
CA LYS A 142 6.25 2.97 12.21
C LYS A 142 6.68 1.55 11.84
N ARG A 143 7.12 1.31 10.59
CA ARG A 143 7.70 0.04 10.15
C ARG A 143 8.89 -0.39 11.00
N SER A 144 9.87 0.50 11.24
CA SER A 144 11.06 0.15 12.04
C SER A 144 10.69 -0.30 13.45
N ARG A 145 9.70 0.35 14.06
CA ARG A 145 9.15 -0.07 15.36
C ARG A 145 8.46 -1.43 15.27
N LEU A 146 7.60 -1.65 14.28
CA LEU A 146 6.91 -2.92 14.07
C LEU A 146 7.89 -4.08 13.86
N MET A 147 8.94 -3.88 13.07
CA MET A 147 9.98 -4.89 12.85
C MET A 147 10.75 -5.19 14.13
N LYS A 148 11.15 -4.16 14.90
CA LYS A 148 11.80 -4.36 16.21
C LYS A 148 10.90 -5.15 17.16
N ASN A 149 9.62 -4.81 17.23
CA ASN A 149 8.66 -5.49 18.11
C ASN A 149 8.38 -6.93 17.66
N ALA A 150 8.38 -7.19 16.35
CA ALA A 150 8.26 -8.53 15.78
C ALA A 150 9.49 -9.40 16.10
N HIS A 151 10.70 -8.86 16.01
CA HIS A 151 11.93 -9.56 16.40
C HIS A 151 12.01 -9.83 17.92
N LEU A 152 11.42 -8.96 18.73
CA LEU A 152 11.39 -9.10 20.19
C LEU A 152 10.24 -9.96 20.72
N GLY A 153 9.39 -10.53 19.84
CA GLY A 153 8.23 -11.33 20.26
C GLY A 153 7.16 -10.54 21.03
N ALA A 154 7.23 -9.21 21.02
CA ALA A 154 6.41 -8.33 21.86
C ALA A 154 5.01 -8.07 21.30
N ILE A 155 4.68 -8.60 20.12
CA ILE A 155 3.36 -8.46 19.53
C ILE A 155 2.47 -9.59 20.07
N GLN A 156 1.90 -9.38 21.26
CA GLN A 156 0.82 -10.20 21.78
C GLN A 156 -0.49 -9.80 21.09
N TRP A 157 -0.99 -10.67 20.23
CA TRP A 157 -2.30 -10.51 19.61
C TRP A 157 -3.36 -11.03 20.58
N GLY A 158 -4.27 -10.16 21.01
CA GLY A 158 -5.45 -10.56 21.77
C GLY A 158 -6.40 -11.41 20.90
N PRO A 159 -7.27 -12.23 21.52
CA PRO A 159 -8.20 -13.11 20.82
C PRO A 159 -9.19 -12.37 19.92
#